data_AF-A0A6C0J8H7-F1
#
_entry.id   AF-A0A6C0J8H7-F1
#
_cell.length_a   1.000
_cell.length_b   1.000
_cell.length_c   1.000
_cell.angle_alpha   90.00
_cell.angle_beta   90.00
_cell.angle_gamma   90.00
#
_symmetry.space_group_name_H-M   'P 1'
#
loop_
_entity.id
_entity.type
_entity.pdbx_description
1 polymer ?
#
loop_
_entity_poly.entity_id
_entity_poly.type
_entity_poly.pdbx_seq_one_letter_code
_entity_poly.pdbx_strand_id
1 'polypeptide(L)'
;MSEDLSEQYIKEHSKIWTYTSVTGSDHPCRVEQICNARNKVLCKINKERYDKYEYVIWIDMDSNGWDIDGIINSFTHKGWDVMYANGLENNHYYDLYAIRHSSSLFGPEIIGETFWQTLKPVNIKPHDKLIEIYSAFGGIGTFKKSIFKTESYDCIVNDKVKRI
;
A
#
# COMPACT_ATOMS: atom_id res chain seq x y z
N MET A 1 0.28 -0.90 -9.24
CA MET A 1 1.60 -1.05 -9.94
C MET A 1 1.43 -1.46 -11.39
N SER A 2 1.60 -0.51 -12.30
CA SER A 2 1.46 -0.68 -13.75
C SER A 2 0.20 -1.44 -14.16
N GLU A 3 -0.93 -1.25 -13.46
CA GLU A 3 -2.11 -2.13 -13.61
C GLU A 3 -2.91 -1.85 -14.88
N ASP A 4 -2.91 -0.60 -15.35
CA ASP A 4 -3.43 -0.18 -16.66
C ASP A 4 -2.44 -0.39 -17.82
N LEU A 5 -1.21 -0.80 -17.55
CA LEU A 5 -0.16 -0.99 -18.57
C LEU A 5 -0.02 -2.46 -18.93
N SER A 6 0.02 -2.80 -20.22
CA SER A 6 0.23 -4.18 -20.63
C SER A 6 1.59 -4.70 -20.15
N GLU A 7 1.66 -5.99 -19.80
CA GLU A 7 2.91 -6.64 -19.40
C GLU A 7 4.06 -6.40 -20.40
N GLN A 8 3.71 -6.37 -21.69
CA GLN A 8 4.63 -6.04 -22.78
C GLN A 8 5.13 -4.58 -22.71
N TYR A 9 4.23 -3.60 -22.55
CA TYR A 9 4.61 -2.20 -22.43
C TYR A 9 5.58 -1.96 -21.27
N ILE A 10 5.31 -2.59 -20.12
CA ILE A 10 6.15 -2.49 -18.91
C ILE A 10 7.55 -3.06 -19.16
N LYS A 11 7.64 -4.23 -19.80
CA LYS A 11 8.92 -4.87 -20.16
C LYS A 11 9.75 -4.00 -21.12
N GLU A 12 9.09 -3.38 -22.10
CA GLU A 12 9.75 -2.55 -23.13
C GLU A 12 10.19 -1.17 -22.60
N HIS A 13 9.46 -0.57 -21.66
CA HIS A 13 9.63 0.84 -21.28
C HIS A 13 10.16 1.07 -19.85
N SER A 14 10.16 0.06 -18.97
CA SER A 14 10.68 0.21 -17.60
C SER A 14 12.20 0.39 -17.58
N LYS A 15 12.65 1.53 -17.06
CA LYS A 15 14.08 1.83 -16.83
C LYS A 15 14.64 1.22 -15.53
N ILE A 16 13.84 0.45 -14.80
CA ILE A 16 14.23 -0.16 -13.52
C ILE A 16 14.06 -1.68 -13.65
N TRP A 17 15.18 -2.36 -13.91
CA TRP A 17 15.35 -3.81 -13.91
C TRP A 17 16.26 -4.24 -12.75
N THR A 18 15.94 -5.35 -12.11
CA THR A 18 16.66 -6.12 -11.06
C THR A 18 15.65 -7.15 -10.56
N TYR A 19 15.95 -8.39 -10.16
CA TYR A 19 17.13 -9.25 -10.30
C TYR A 19 16.64 -10.66 -10.66
N THR A 20 17.47 -11.48 -11.31
CA THR A 20 17.19 -12.91 -11.60
C THR A 20 17.39 -13.79 -10.36
N SER A 21 16.44 -13.70 -9.42
CA SER A 21 16.26 -14.50 -8.20
C SER A 21 16.98 -14.09 -6.91
N VAL A 22 16.31 -14.40 -5.79
CA VAL A 22 16.89 -14.48 -4.42
C VAL A 22 16.99 -15.95 -3.96
N THR A 23 16.16 -16.86 -4.49
CA THR A 23 16.09 -18.29 -4.11
C THR A 23 15.68 -19.23 -5.26
N GLY A 24 16.01 -18.91 -6.51
CA GLY A 24 15.78 -19.83 -7.66
C GLY A 24 14.49 -19.63 -8.48
N SER A 25 13.95 -18.42 -8.56
CA SER A 25 13.12 -17.98 -9.69
C SER A 25 13.39 -16.51 -10.01
N ASP A 26 13.42 -16.15 -11.29
CA ASP A 26 14.21 -15.02 -11.81
C ASP A 26 13.63 -13.60 -11.59
N HIS A 27 13.20 -13.29 -10.36
CA HIS A 27 12.57 -12.02 -10.00
C HIS A 27 13.07 -11.42 -8.67
N PRO A 28 13.02 -10.09 -8.51
CA PRO A 28 13.22 -9.43 -7.21
C PRO A 28 12.01 -9.66 -6.32
N CYS A 29 12.17 -9.51 -5.00
CA CYS A 29 10.99 -9.35 -4.14
C CYS A 29 10.32 -7.99 -4.45
N ARG A 30 9.14 -8.00 -5.08
CA ARG A 30 8.40 -6.77 -5.43
C ARG A 30 8.15 -5.87 -4.22
N VAL A 31 7.93 -6.48 -3.05
CA VAL A 31 7.76 -5.77 -1.76
C VAL A 31 9.05 -5.06 -1.38
N GLU A 32 10.21 -5.72 -1.45
CA GLU A 32 11.52 -5.12 -1.15
C GLU A 32 11.80 -3.90 -2.05
N GLN A 33 11.48 -4.00 -3.36
CA GLN A 33 11.62 -2.87 -4.28
C GLN A 33 10.71 -1.68 -3.89
N ILE A 34 9.46 -1.95 -3.51
CA ILE A 34 8.52 -0.93 -3.04
C ILE A 34 9.00 -0.31 -1.74
N CYS A 35 9.51 -1.10 -0.77
CA CYS A 35 10.09 -0.60 0.47
C CYS A 35 11.29 0.32 0.19
N ASN A 36 12.22 -0.12 -0.67
CA ASN A 36 13.39 0.67 -1.08
C ASN A 36 13.01 1.96 -1.81
N ALA A 37 11.97 1.94 -2.66
CA ALA A 37 11.47 3.13 -3.34
C ALA A 37 10.78 4.10 -2.36
N ARG A 38 9.88 3.61 -1.50
CA ARG A 38 9.16 4.42 -0.52
C ARG A 38 10.12 5.04 0.50
N ASN A 39 11.11 4.30 1.00
CA ASN A 39 12.14 4.83 1.91
C ASN A 39 12.97 5.98 1.30
N LYS A 40 13.26 5.94 -0.02
CA LYS A 40 13.90 7.09 -0.70
C LYS A 40 13.05 8.35 -0.64
N VAL A 41 11.72 8.23 -0.70
CA VAL A 41 10.78 9.35 -0.53
C VAL A 41 10.71 9.79 0.93
N LEU A 42 10.72 8.87 1.91
CA LEU A 42 10.79 9.21 3.34
C LEU A 42 11.99 10.14 3.64
N CYS A 43 13.16 9.79 3.10
CA CYS A 43 14.38 10.62 3.17
C CYS A 43 14.26 11.99 2.46
N LYS A 44 13.24 12.22 1.62
CA LYS A 44 12.93 13.54 1.05
C LYS A 44 11.90 14.29 1.89
N ILE A 45 10.79 13.66 2.28
CA ILE A 45 9.69 14.32 3.01
C ILE A 45 10.07 14.69 4.45
N ASN A 46 11.05 14.01 5.05
CA ASN A 46 11.58 14.34 6.38
C ASN A 46 12.65 15.45 6.39
N LYS A 47 12.85 16.16 5.27
CA LYS A 47 13.70 17.35 5.23
C LYS A 47 12.95 18.58 5.73
N GLU A 48 13.65 19.47 6.44
CA GLU A 48 13.15 20.72 7.03
C GLU A 48 12.19 21.51 6.14
N ARG A 49 12.49 21.62 4.83
CA ARG A 49 11.64 22.31 3.83
C ARG A 49 10.19 21.79 3.75
N TYR A 50 9.92 20.62 4.31
CA TYR A 50 8.62 19.97 4.35
C TYR A 50 8.01 19.89 5.75
N ASP A 51 8.59 20.50 6.79
CA ASP A 51 8.09 20.36 8.16
C ASP A 51 6.79 21.10 8.44
N LYS A 52 6.42 22.06 7.59
CA LYS A 52 5.09 22.70 7.59
C LYS A 52 3.94 21.79 7.12
N TYR A 53 4.22 20.58 6.61
CA TYR A 53 3.18 19.67 6.12
C TYR A 53 2.87 18.62 7.18
N GLU A 54 1.59 18.53 7.58
CA GLU A 54 1.11 17.58 8.60
C GLU A 54 0.75 16.20 8.00
N TYR A 55 0.49 16.15 6.69
CA TYR A 55 -0.01 14.98 6.00
C TYR A 55 0.83 14.63 4.77
N VAL A 56 0.81 13.36 4.40
CA VAL A 56 1.43 12.82 3.19
C VAL A 56 0.38 11.99 2.47
N ILE A 57 0.08 12.34 1.22
CA ILE A 57 -0.81 11.56 0.36
C ILE A 57 0.07 10.80 -0.63
N TRP A 58 -0.03 9.47 -0.56
CA TRP A 58 0.58 8.56 -1.52
C TRP A 58 -0.45 8.19 -2.57
N ILE A 59 -0.05 8.21 -3.83
CA ILE A 59 -0.92 8.00 -5.00
C ILE A 59 -0.16 7.13 -5.99
N ASP A 60 -0.77 6.05 -6.45
CA ASP A 60 -0.27 5.27 -7.59
C ASP A 60 -0.52 6.05 -8.89
N MET A 61 0.57 6.36 -9.61
CA MET A 61 0.54 7.21 -10.82
C MET A 61 -0.01 6.49 -12.05
N ASP A 62 -0.24 5.19 -11.93
CA ASP A 62 -0.74 4.22 -12.91
C ASP A 62 -2.25 3.95 -12.73
N SER A 63 -3.02 4.98 -12.38
CA SER A 63 -4.46 4.88 -12.16
C SER A 63 -5.24 5.88 -13.03
N ASN A 64 -6.42 5.48 -13.50
CA ASN A 64 -7.32 6.24 -14.38
C ASN A 64 -8.00 7.48 -13.75
N GLY A 65 -7.36 8.11 -12.76
CA GLY A 65 -7.86 9.29 -12.04
C GLY A 65 -8.18 9.01 -10.56
N TRP A 66 -8.52 10.08 -9.83
CA TRP A 66 -8.68 10.07 -8.37
C TRP A 66 -9.94 10.81 -7.94
N ASP A 67 -10.65 10.24 -6.98
CA ASP A 67 -11.75 10.92 -6.30
C ASP A 67 -11.19 11.96 -5.31
N ILE A 68 -11.10 13.21 -5.76
CA ILE A 68 -10.63 14.34 -4.95
C ILE A 68 -11.60 14.64 -3.80
N ASP A 69 -12.90 14.42 -3.98
CA ASP A 69 -13.88 14.63 -2.91
C ASP A 69 -13.74 13.56 -1.82
N GLY A 70 -13.39 12.32 -2.18
CA GLY A 70 -12.97 11.26 -1.25
C GLY A 70 -11.71 11.62 -0.45
N ILE A 71 -10.71 12.24 -1.10
CA ILE A 71 -9.52 12.78 -0.41
C ILE A 71 -9.92 13.90 0.57
N ILE A 72 -10.80 14.83 0.17
CA ILE A 72 -11.28 15.91 1.04
C ILE A 72 -12.10 15.35 2.23
N ASN A 73 -12.98 14.38 1.96
CA ASN A 73 -13.79 13.68 2.97
C ASN A 73 -12.95 12.93 4.02
N SER A 74 -11.75 12.49 3.65
CA SER A 74 -10.79 11.93 4.62
C SER A 74 -10.49 12.93 5.75
N PHE A 75 -10.34 14.22 5.46
CA PHE A 75 -10.03 15.23 6.48
C PHE A 75 -11.22 15.63 7.39
N THR A 76 -12.46 15.31 7.00
CA THR A 76 -13.64 15.54 7.87
C THR A 76 -13.70 14.54 9.02
N HIS A 77 -13.02 13.39 8.91
CA HIS A 77 -12.93 12.38 9.95
C HIS A 77 -11.81 12.66 10.96
N LYS A 78 -11.93 12.09 12.17
CA LYS A 78 -10.96 12.19 13.29
C LYS A 78 -10.65 10.80 13.84
N GLY A 79 -9.55 10.68 14.61
CA GLY A 79 -9.16 9.44 15.29
C GLY A 79 -8.40 8.41 14.44
N TRP A 80 -8.24 8.66 13.14
CA TRP A 80 -7.42 7.85 12.23
C TRP A 80 -5.94 8.25 12.28
N ASP A 81 -5.04 7.34 11.92
CA ASP A 81 -3.60 7.61 11.66
C ASP A 81 -3.26 7.55 10.17
N VAL A 82 -3.90 6.62 9.46
CA VAL A 82 -3.91 6.52 7.99
C VAL A 82 -5.34 6.26 7.52
N MET A 83 -5.68 6.78 6.34
CA MET A 83 -6.87 6.38 5.56
C MET A 83 -6.44 5.94 4.17
N TYR A 84 -7.12 4.94 3.64
CA TYR A 84 -6.87 4.39 2.32
C TYR A 84 -8.14 4.47 1.45
N ALA A 85 -7.96 4.61 0.14
CA ALA A 85 -9.07 4.57 -0.80
C ALA A 85 -9.61 3.14 -0.96
N ASN A 86 -10.87 3.07 -1.41
CA ASN A 86 -11.57 1.80 -1.59
C ASN A 86 -11.05 0.94 -2.76
N GLY A 87 -10.19 1.49 -3.64
CA GLY A 87 -9.53 0.76 -4.74
C GLY A 87 -10.45 -0.23 -5.46
N LEU A 88 -11.60 0.22 -5.97
CA LEU A 88 -12.69 -0.67 -6.39
C LEU A 88 -12.51 -1.15 -7.84
N GLU A 89 -12.47 -2.47 -8.02
CA GLU A 89 -12.73 -3.13 -9.30
C GLU A 89 -14.05 -3.91 -9.19
N ASN A 90 -15.03 -3.63 -10.06
CA ASN A 90 -16.34 -4.32 -10.05
C ASN A 90 -17.08 -4.32 -8.69
N ASN A 91 -16.92 -3.28 -7.87
CA ASN A 91 -17.39 -3.16 -6.47
C ASN A 91 -16.68 -4.07 -5.44
N HIS A 92 -15.55 -4.66 -5.80
CA HIS A 92 -14.66 -5.37 -4.89
C HIS A 92 -13.40 -4.56 -4.63
N TYR A 93 -12.92 -4.57 -3.39
CA TYR A 93 -11.61 -4.00 -3.06
C TYR A 93 -10.50 -4.80 -3.75
N TYR A 94 -9.75 -4.14 -4.65
CA TYR A 94 -8.81 -4.79 -5.57
C TYR A 94 -7.49 -5.22 -4.92
N ASP A 95 -6.91 -4.37 -4.05
CA ASP A 95 -5.54 -4.51 -3.53
C ASP A 95 -5.45 -5.51 -2.37
N LEU A 96 -5.92 -6.72 -2.65
CA LEU A 96 -6.00 -7.87 -1.76
C LEU A 96 -4.64 -8.25 -1.17
N TYR A 97 -3.52 -7.88 -1.80
CA TYR A 97 -2.19 -8.10 -1.23
C TYR A 97 -1.90 -7.19 -0.03
N ALA A 98 -2.36 -5.93 -0.05
CA ALA A 98 -2.11 -4.97 1.02
C ALA A 98 -3.07 -5.09 2.22
N ILE A 99 -4.20 -5.78 2.08
CA ILE A 99 -5.26 -5.77 3.10
C ILE A 99 -4.94 -6.62 4.33
N ARG A 100 -5.09 -6.06 5.53
CA ARG A 100 -5.03 -6.76 6.83
C ARG A 100 -6.15 -6.25 7.72
N HIS A 101 -6.90 -7.16 8.34
CA HIS A 101 -8.03 -6.85 9.23
C HIS A 101 -8.13 -7.87 10.36
N SER A 102 -9.05 -7.68 11.32
CA SER A 102 -9.19 -8.50 12.54
C SER A 102 -9.34 -10.02 12.35
N SER A 103 -9.72 -10.47 11.16
CA SER A 103 -9.83 -11.90 10.80
C SER A 103 -8.85 -12.35 9.71
N SER A 104 -7.94 -11.45 9.28
CA SER A 104 -6.82 -11.75 8.38
C SER A 104 -5.65 -10.81 8.73
N LEU A 105 -4.91 -11.18 9.78
CA LEU A 105 -3.81 -10.38 10.37
C LEU A 105 -2.49 -10.49 9.59
N PHE A 106 -2.28 -11.61 8.89
CA PHE A 106 -1.03 -11.96 8.23
C PHE A 106 -1.28 -12.21 6.74
N GLY A 107 -0.38 -11.71 5.90
CA GLY A 107 -0.48 -11.90 4.46
C GLY A 107 0.24 -13.14 3.95
N PRO A 108 0.29 -13.31 2.61
CA PRO A 108 0.97 -14.43 1.98
C PRO A 108 2.48 -14.46 2.30
N GLU A 109 3.08 -13.34 2.71
CA GLU A 109 4.46 -13.26 3.20
C GLU A 109 4.73 -14.06 4.50
N ILE A 110 3.69 -14.41 5.26
CA ILE A 110 3.80 -15.20 6.50
C ILE A 110 3.02 -16.52 6.41
N ILE A 111 1.79 -16.52 5.87
CA ILE A 111 0.94 -17.74 5.82
C ILE A 111 0.89 -18.43 4.45
N GLY A 112 1.63 -17.92 3.46
CA GLY A 112 1.73 -18.48 2.11
C GLY A 112 0.39 -18.54 1.38
N GLU A 113 0.24 -19.54 0.49
CA GLU A 113 -0.94 -19.77 -0.34
C GLU A 113 -2.26 -19.91 0.45
N THR A 114 -2.20 -20.26 1.73
CA THR A 114 -3.34 -20.29 2.65
C THR A 114 -4.06 -18.94 2.69
N PHE A 115 -3.34 -17.83 2.50
CA PHE A 115 -3.92 -16.50 2.40
C PHE A 115 -4.99 -16.44 1.31
N TRP A 116 -4.64 -16.78 0.06
CA TRP A 116 -5.57 -16.71 -1.08
C TRP A 116 -6.77 -17.65 -0.95
N GLN A 117 -6.61 -18.78 -0.25
CA GLN A 117 -7.68 -19.74 0.01
C GLN A 117 -8.64 -19.30 1.11
N THR A 118 -8.19 -18.46 2.05
CA THR A 118 -8.98 -18.03 3.21
C THR A 118 -9.46 -16.58 3.12
N LEU A 119 -8.90 -15.80 2.20
CA LEU A 119 -9.25 -14.41 1.98
C LEU A 119 -10.70 -14.27 1.54
N LYS A 120 -11.49 -13.56 2.34
CA LYS A 120 -12.89 -13.25 2.02
C LYS A 120 -12.95 -11.96 1.20
N PRO A 121 -13.75 -11.91 0.13
CA PRO A 121 -13.95 -10.66 -0.61
C PRO A 121 -14.46 -9.56 0.32
N VAL A 122 -13.72 -8.45 0.39
CA VAL A 122 -14.19 -7.26 1.12
C VAL A 122 -15.08 -6.48 0.16
N ASN A 123 -16.39 -6.69 0.30
CA ASN A 123 -17.42 -5.96 -0.42
C ASN A 123 -17.56 -4.58 0.22
N ILE A 124 -17.04 -3.54 -0.45
CA ILE A 124 -17.11 -2.16 0.01
C ILE A 124 -18.11 -1.42 -0.86
N LYS A 125 -19.16 -0.87 -0.24
CA LYS A 125 -20.07 0.04 -0.92
C LYS A 125 -19.52 1.48 -0.81
N PRO A 126 -19.48 2.26 -1.90
CA PRO A 126 -19.22 3.69 -1.80
C PRO A 126 -20.17 4.36 -0.80
N HIS A 127 -19.64 5.30 -0.02
CA HIS A 127 -20.36 6.08 1.01
C HIS A 127 -20.91 5.30 2.22
N ASP A 128 -20.59 4.01 2.39
CA ASP A 128 -20.75 3.32 3.68
C ASP A 128 -19.77 3.88 4.74
N LYS A 129 -19.95 3.47 6.00
CA LYS A 129 -19.07 3.86 7.12
C LYS A 129 -17.62 3.43 6.86
N LEU A 130 -16.67 4.20 7.40
CA LEU A 130 -15.25 3.80 7.45
C LEU A 130 -15.09 2.40 8.04
N ILE A 131 -14.24 1.59 7.41
CA ILE A 131 -13.90 0.24 7.82
C ILE A 131 -12.55 0.28 8.55
N GLU A 132 -12.51 -0.22 9.78
CA GLU A 132 -11.27 -0.34 10.55
C GLU A 132 -10.41 -1.50 10.00
N ILE A 133 -9.17 -1.19 9.66
CA ILE A 133 -8.18 -2.10 9.07
C ILE A 133 -6.81 -1.87 9.72
N TYR A 134 -5.94 -2.86 9.66
CA TYR A 134 -4.54 -2.72 10.09
C TYR A 134 -3.62 -2.34 8.91
N SER A 135 -3.99 -2.73 7.70
CA SER A 135 -3.31 -2.35 6.46
C SER A 135 -4.28 -2.42 5.29
N ALA A 136 -4.08 -1.54 4.33
CA ALA A 136 -4.71 -1.47 3.02
C ALA A 136 -3.82 -0.54 2.17
N PHE A 137 -4.17 -0.31 0.90
CA PHE A 137 -3.59 0.80 0.13
C PHE A 137 -4.54 1.28 -0.97
N GLY A 138 -5.00 0.40 -1.87
CA GLY A 138 -6.13 0.70 -2.77
C GLY A 138 -5.87 1.90 -3.72
N GLY A 139 -4.61 2.09 -4.11
CA GLY A 139 -4.14 3.14 -5.02
C GLY A 139 -3.90 4.51 -4.39
N ILE A 140 -4.54 4.84 -3.25
CA ILE A 140 -4.34 6.12 -2.53
C ILE A 140 -4.32 5.90 -1.03
N GLY A 141 -3.27 6.41 -0.36
CA GLY A 141 -3.19 6.44 1.11
C GLY A 141 -2.86 7.83 1.65
N THR A 142 -3.70 8.33 2.55
CA THR A 142 -3.50 9.60 3.28
C THR A 142 -3.02 9.32 4.70
N PHE A 143 -1.78 9.73 5.00
CA PHE A 143 -1.09 9.45 6.25
C PHE A 143 -0.84 10.73 7.04
N LYS A 144 -0.87 10.67 8.37
CA LYS A 144 -0.18 11.67 9.20
C LYS A 144 1.34 11.59 8.95
N LYS A 145 1.99 12.71 8.62
CA LYS A 145 3.45 12.78 8.40
C LYS A 145 4.24 12.29 9.62
N SER A 146 3.70 12.46 10.84
CA SER A 146 4.34 12.04 12.09
C SER A 146 4.73 10.56 12.11
N ILE A 147 3.97 9.68 11.46
CA ILE A 147 4.26 8.25 11.36
C ILE A 147 5.63 8.02 10.72
N PHE A 148 5.91 8.73 9.63
CA PHE A 148 7.17 8.62 8.90
C PHE A 148 8.37 9.27 9.60
N LYS A 149 8.20 9.84 10.81
CA LYS A 149 9.33 10.28 11.66
C LYS A 149 9.93 9.14 12.47
N THR A 150 9.17 8.08 12.75
CA THR A 150 9.61 6.90 13.53
C THR A 150 9.64 5.62 12.70
N GLU A 151 8.74 5.48 11.73
CA GLU A 151 8.59 4.26 10.94
C GLU A 151 9.24 4.35 9.55
N SER A 152 9.78 3.23 9.09
CA SER A 152 10.27 3.01 7.72
C SER A 152 9.69 1.73 7.14
N TYR A 153 9.66 1.62 5.81
CA TYR A 153 9.23 0.40 5.15
C TYR A 153 10.32 -0.67 5.20
N ASP A 154 9.96 -1.90 5.57
CA ASP A 154 10.83 -3.06 5.62
C ASP A 154 10.08 -4.26 5.00
N CYS A 155 10.80 -5.19 4.39
CA CYS A 155 10.26 -6.46 3.88
C CYS A 155 10.67 -7.66 4.75
N ILE A 156 11.44 -7.44 5.82
CA ILE A 156 11.91 -8.48 6.74
C ILE A 156 10.92 -8.69 7.88
N VAL A 157 10.48 -9.93 8.09
CA VAL A 157 9.67 -10.34 9.25
C VAL A 157 10.56 -10.35 10.51
N ASN A 158 10.62 -9.21 11.19
CA ASN A 158 11.39 -9.03 12.43
C ASN A 158 10.58 -9.41 13.69
N ASP A 159 11.23 -9.43 14.84
CA ASP A 159 10.62 -9.88 16.11
C ASP A 159 9.55 -8.92 16.66
N LYS A 160 9.31 -7.73 16.07
CA LYS A 160 8.11 -6.95 16.39
C LYS A 160 6.87 -7.61 15.77
N VAL A 161 6.98 -8.06 14.52
CA VAL A 161 5.88 -8.70 13.76
C VAL A 161 5.48 -10.04 14.38
N LYS A 162 6.44 -10.82 14.90
CA LYS A 162 6.20 -12.11 15.57
C LYS A 162 5.52 -12.01 16.95
N ARG A 163 5.25 -10.81 17.44
CA ARG A 163 4.65 -10.53 18.77
C ARG A 163 3.24 -9.94 18.68
N ILE A 164 2.66 -9.89 17.48
CA ILE A 164 1.27 -9.52 17.16
C ILE A 164 0.46 -10.81 17.09
#